data_AF-A0A2R6B4F5-F1
#
_entry.id   AF-A0A2R6B4F5-F1
#
_cell.length_a   1.000
_cell.length_b   1.000
_cell.length_c   1.000
_cell.angle_alpha   90.00
_cell.angle_beta   90.00
_cell.angle_gamma   90.00
#
_symmetry.space_group_name_H-M   'P 1'
#
loop_
_entity.id
_entity.type
_entity.pdbx_description
1 polymer ?
#
loop_
_entity_poly.entity_id
_entity_poly.type
_entity_poly.pdbx_seq_one_letter_code
_entity_poly.pdbx_strand_id
1 'polypeptide(L)'
;MRPSASNPVGIDLELEKLATLSTGEYVEPPKFFSKTGKRLVTAQRVLSRKKKGSRNRAKARVRVAKLYRKVERQRDDFLHGVSHTLARRFDLVAFDDLNVKGMVQNGRLSKSVTDASWGKLVEYTSYYKASSAGGRVVLVDPGGTTQECANCGLEVGKPL
;
A
#
# COMPACT_ATOMS: atom_id res chain seq x y z
N MET A 1 -4.38 -25.18 22.47
CA MET A 1 -3.06 -24.55 22.72
C MET A 1 -2.15 -24.98 21.57
N ARG A 2 -1.74 -24.08 20.66
CA ARG A 2 -0.79 -24.41 19.58
C ARG A 2 0.64 -24.25 20.13
N PRO A 3 1.48 -25.30 20.17
CA PRO A 3 2.89 -25.14 20.50
C PRO A 3 3.75 -24.88 19.24
N SER A 4 4.63 -23.88 19.38
CA SER A 4 6.03 -23.83 18.94
C SER A 4 6.39 -24.03 17.46
N ALA A 5 6.08 -23.03 16.63
CA ALA A 5 7.06 -22.41 15.72
C ALA A 5 6.51 -21.03 15.40
N SER A 6 7.20 -19.95 15.77
CA SER A 6 6.82 -18.63 15.29
C SER A 6 6.93 -18.66 13.76
N ASN A 7 5.87 -18.30 13.03
CA ASN A 7 5.93 -18.11 11.58
C ASN A 7 6.03 -16.62 11.23
N PRO A 8 7.21 -15.98 11.33
CA PRO A 8 7.38 -14.58 10.97
C PRO A 8 7.48 -14.39 9.46
N VAL A 9 7.10 -13.20 8.99
CA VAL A 9 7.41 -12.73 7.64
C VAL A 9 7.85 -11.28 7.67
N GLY A 10 8.92 -10.97 6.94
CA GLY A 10 9.30 -9.59 6.61
C GLY A 10 8.66 -9.17 5.30
N ILE A 11 8.21 -7.92 5.22
CA ILE A 11 7.55 -7.34 4.05
C ILE A 11 8.26 -6.06 3.65
N ASP A 12 8.94 -6.11 2.51
CA ASP A 12 9.49 -4.95 1.82
C ASP A 12 8.40 -4.30 0.96
N LEU A 13 8.21 -2.99 1.09
CA LEU A 13 7.13 -2.24 0.46
C LEU A 13 7.66 -1.47 -0.76
N GLU A 14 7.26 -1.89 -1.96
CA GLU A 14 7.82 -1.36 -3.21
C GLU A 14 6.73 -0.98 -4.23
N LEU A 15 7.01 -0.01 -5.10
CA LEU A 15 5.98 0.52 -6.02
C LEU A 15 5.65 -0.45 -7.15
N GLU A 16 6.63 -1.26 -7.59
CA GLU A 16 6.46 -2.18 -8.71
C GLU A 16 5.61 -3.38 -8.34
N LYS A 17 5.87 -3.98 -7.16
CA LYS A 17 5.19 -5.19 -6.70
C LYS A 17 4.33 -5.01 -5.46
N LEU A 18 4.05 -3.77 -5.02
CA LEU A 18 3.39 -3.37 -3.76
C LEU A 18 4.13 -3.83 -2.48
N ALA A 19 4.41 -5.12 -2.37
CA ALA A 19 5.01 -5.80 -1.26
C ALA A 19 5.76 -7.06 -1.74
N THR A 20 6.99 -7.27 -1.28
CA THR A 20 7.75 -8.52 -1.41
C THR A 20 7.93 -9.14 -0.02
N LEU A 21 7.61 -10.42 0.11
CA LEU A 21 7.71 -11.17 1.36
C LEU A 21 9.08 -11.83 1.45
N SER A 22 9.59 -11.99 2.67
CA SER A 22 10.83 -12.75 2.95
C SER A 22 10.73 -14.24 2.56
N THR A 23 9.53 -14.73 2.22
CA THR A 23 9.31 -16.06 1.64
C THR A 23 9.67 -16.14 0.15
N GLY A 24 9.94 -15.01 -0.51
CA GLY A 24 10.15 -14.89 -1.95
C GLY A 24 8.87 -14.63 -2.76
N GLU A 25 7.71 -14.61 -2.12
CA GLU A 25 6.44 -14.24 -2.76
C GLU A 25 6.30 -12.71 -2.88
N TYR A 26 5.49 -12.23 -3.83
CA TYR A 26 5.21 -10.80 -4.00
C TYR A 26 3.74 -10.54 -4.33
N VAL A 27 3.29 -9.30 -4.09
CA VAL A 27 1.87 -8.91 -4.12
C VAL A 27 1.61 -7.85 -5.18
N GLU A 28 1.48 -8.23 -6.44
CA GLU A 28 1.28 -7.28 -7.55
C GLU A 28 0.24 -6.16 -7.27
N PRO A 29 0.54 -4.89 -7.59
CA PRO A 29 -0.44 -3.83 -7.46
C PRO A 29 -1.63 -4.11 -8.40
N PRO A 30 -2.87 -3.81 -7.96
CA PRO A 30 -4.03 -4.27 -8.69
C PRO A 30 -4.19 -3.50 -10.01
N LYS A 31 -4.14 -4.26 -11.11
CA LYS A 31 -4.16 -3.76 -12.50
C LYS A 31 -5.42 -2.97 -12.87
N PHE A 32 -6.52 -3.14 -12.12
CA PHE A 32 -7.81 -2.50 -12.39
C PHE A 32 -7.86 -1.01 -12.02
N PHE A 33 -6.91 -0.48 -11.22
CA PHE A 33 -6.82 0.96 -10.96
C PHE A 33 -6.63 1.77 -12.24
N SER A 34 -6.00 1.19 -13.27
CA SER A 34 -5.72 1.87 -14.53
C SER A 34 -6.98 2.41 -15.22
N LYS A 35 -8.07 1.63 -15.29
CA LYS A 35 -9.30 2.02 -16.00
C LYS A 35 -10.09 3.08 -15.24
N THR A 36 -10.36 2.86 -13.94
CA THR A 36 -11.10 3.83 -13.12
C THR A 36 -10.27 5.11 -12.90
N GLY A 37 -8.95 4.97 -12.74
CA GLY A 37 -8.01 6.09 -12.63
C GLY A 37 -7.97 6.96 -13.88
N LYS A 38 -7.90 6.37 -15.08
CA LYS A 38 -8.01 7.14 -16.35
C LYS A 38 -9.32 7.93 -16.43
N ARG A 39 -10.44 7.32 -16.04
CA ARG A 39 -11.75 8.00 -15.98
C ARG A 39 -11.76 9.14 -14.97
N LEU A 40 -11.11 8.97 -13.82
CA LEU A 40 -10.99 10.00 -12.80
C LEU A 40 -10.18 11.20 -13.31
N VAL A 41 -9.03 10.96 -13.94
CA VAL A 41 -8.20 12.03 -14.56
C VAL A 41 -9.01 12.81 -15.59
N THR A 42 -9.73 12.13 -16.47
CA THR A 42 -10.60 12.80 -17.45
C THR A 42 -11.69 13.62 -16.77
N ALA A 43 -12.35 13.09 -15.73
CA ALA A 43 -13.38 13.81 -14.99
C ALA A 43 -12.83 15.05 -14.26
N GLN A 44 -11.61 14.98 -13.71
CA GLN A 44 -10.92 16.12 -13.10
C GLN A 44 -10.59 17.20 -14.14
N ARG A 45 -10.09 16.82 -15.32
CA ARG A 45 -9.85 17.76 -16.44
C ARG A 45 -11.14 18.44 -16.91
N VAL A 46 -12.24 17.69 -16.98
CA VAL A 46 -13.55 18.27 -17.30
C VAL A 46 -13.96 19.27 -16.21
N LEU A 47 -13.82 18.91 -14.94
CA LEU A 47 -14.16 19.77 -13.81
C LEU A 47 -13.36 21.07 -13.79
N SER A 48 -12.04 21.01 -14.02
CA SER A 48 -11.18 22.20 -13.98
C SER A 48 -11.55 23.23 -15.04
N ARG A 49 -12.06 22.79 -16.19
CA ARG A 49 -12.53 23.66 -17.28
C ARG A 49 -13.93 24.26 -17.05
N LYS A 50 -14.67 23.89 -16.00
CA LYS A 50 -16.02 24.43 -15.74
C LYS A 50 -15.98 25.70 -14.88
N LYS A 51 -16.80 26.70 -15.26
CA LYS A 51 -16.98 27.95 -14.52
C LYS A 51 -17.35 27.69 -13.05
N LYS A 52 -16.59 28.30 -12.13
CA LYS A 52 -16.86 28.27 -10.68
C LYS A 52 -18.30 28.74 -10.39
N GLY A 53 -19.00 28.07 -9.48
CA GLY A 53 -20.40 28.37 -9.14
C GLY A 53 -21.46 27.86 -10.14
N SER A 54 -21.10 27.44 -11.36
CA SER A 54 -22.11 26.97 -12.33
C SER A 54 -22.75 25.62 -11.93
N ARG A 55 -24.03 25.43 -12.30
CA ARG A 55 -24.74 24.14 -12.15
C ARG A 55 -23.98 22.99 -12.81
N ASN A 56 -23.35 23.24 -13.95
CA ASN A 56 -22.55 22.25 -14.67
C ASN A 56 -21.28 21.86 -13.90
N ARG A 57 -20.63 22.81 -13.22
CA ARG A 57 -19.51 22.50 -12.33
C ARG A 57 -19.96 21.67 -11.14
N ALA A 58 -21.12 21.95 -10.54
CA ALA A 58 -21.67 21.15 -9.45
C ALA A 58 -21.88 19.68 -9.87
N LYS A 59 -22.49 19.44 -11.04
CA LYS A 59 -22.63 18.10 -11.63
C LYS A 59 -21.26 17.41 -11.84
N ALA A 60 -20.27 18.13 -12.37
CA ALA A 60 -18.93 17.59 -12.58
C ALA A 60 -18.23 17.23 -11.27
N ARG A 61 -18.38 18.03 -10.19
CA ARG A 61 -17.84 17.72 -8.85
C ARG A 61 -18.41 16.40 -8.32
N VAL A 62 -19.72 16.20 -8.43
CA VAL A 62 -20.37 14.95 -7.99
C VAL A 62 -19.83 13.76 -8.75
N ARG A 63 -19.61 13.88 -10.07
CA ARG A 63 -19.00 12.83 -10.89
C ARG A 63 -17.58 12.50 -10.43
N VAL A 64 -16.75 13.51 -10.18
CA VAL A 64 -15.40 13.32 -9.63
C VAL A 64 -15.45 12.60 -8.28
N ALA A 65 -16.30 13.04 -7.35
CA ALA A 65 -16.45 12.41 -6.04
C ALA A 65 -16.95 10.94 -6.12
N LYS A 66 -17.84 10.62 -7.07
CA LYS A 66 -18.28 9.24 -7.31
C LYS A 66 -17.14 8.35 -7.83
N LEU A 67 -16.31 8.88 -8.73
CA LEU A 67 -15.16 8.14 -9.26
C LEU A 67 -14.07 7.96 -8.20
N TYR A 68 -13.77 8.99 -7.40
CA TYR A 68 -12.85 8.88 -6.26
C TYR A 68 -13.27 7.77 -5.29
N ARG A 69 -14.53 7.79 -4.82
CA ARG A 69 -15.09 6.74 -3.95
C ARG A 69 -15.08 5.35 -4.59
N LYS A 70 -15.07 5.26 -5.92
CA LYS A 70 -14.95 3.98 -6.62
C LYS A 70 -13.51 3.47 -6.58
N VAL A 71 -12.53 4.33 -6.87
CA VAL A 71 -11.10 3.98 -6.78
C VAL A 71 -10.75 3.56 -5.36
N GLU A 72 -11.19 4.34 -4.37
CA GLU A 72 -10.95 4.06 -2.96
C GLU A 72 -11.52 2.71 -2.53
N ARG A 73 -12.80 2.44 -2.81
CA ARG A 73 -13.40 1.13 -2.48
C ARG A 73 -12.72 -0.05 -3.15
N GLN A 74 -12.32 0.09 -4.42
CA GLN A 74 -11.58 -0.96 -5.12
C GLN A 74 -10.21 -1.21 -4.48
N ARG A 75 -9.61 -0.16 -3.91
CA ARG A 75 -8.34 -0.26 -3.20
C ARG A 75 -8.50 -0.91 -1.84
N ASP A 76 -9.49 -0.47 -1.09
CA ASP A 76 -9.76 -1.02 0.23
C ASP A 76 -10.09 -2.51 0.14
N ASP A 77 -10.93 -2.92 -0.81
CA ASP A 77 -11.27 -4.32 -1.06
C ASP A 77 -10.03 -5.19 -1.33
N PHE A 78 -9.16 -4.72 -2.22
CA PHE A 78 -7.90 -5.39 -2.52
C PHE A 78 -6.98 -5.49 -1.28
N LEU A 79 -6.78 -4.38 -0.57
CA LEU A 79 -5.91 -4.34 0.61
C LEU A 79 -6.47 -5.19 1.76
N HIS A 80 -7.79 -5.26 1.94
CA HIS A 80 -8.42 -6.17 2.89
C HIS A 80 -8.10 -7.63 2.55
N GLY A 81 -8.21 -8.02 1.28
CA GLY A 81 -7.86 -9.37 0.83
C GLY A 81 -6.40 -9.75 1.10
N VAL A 82 -5.48 -8.84 0.78
CA VAL A 82 -4.03 -9.01 1.07
C VAL A 82 -3.79 -9.12 2.57
N SER A 83 -4.29 -8.15 3.35
CA SER A 83 -4.07 -8.07 4.79
C SER A 83 -4.64 -9.27 5.53
N HIS A 84 -5.82 -9.74 5.13
CA HIS A 84 -6.44 -10.94 5.69
C HIS A 84 -5.62 -12.20 5.40
N THR A 85 -5.06 -12.29 4.19
CA THR A 85 -4.17 -13.40 3.80
C THR A 85 -2.89 -13.41 4.63
N LEU A 86 -2.24 -12.25 4.78
CA LEU A 86 -1.05 -12.11 5.63
C LEU A 86 -1.35 -12.46 7.09
N ALA A 87 -2.46 -11.94 7.62
CA ALA A 87 -2.87 -12.15 9.00
C ALA A 87 -3.15 -13.62 9.32
N ARG A 88 -3.70 -14.38 8.37
CA ARG A 88 -3.99 -15.82 8.54
C ARG A 88 -2.78 -16.73 8.38
N ARG A 89 -1.82 -16.36 7.54
CA ARG A 89 -0.69 -17.23 7.17
C ARG A 89 0.46 -17.17 8.17
N PHE A 90 0.80 -15.98 8.62
CA PHE A 90 1.95 -15.73 9.47
C PHE A 90 1.49 -15.52 10.91
N ASP A 91 2.36 -15.57 11.90
CA ASP A 91 2.05 -15.21 13.29
C ASP A 91 2.56 -13.80 13.62
N LEU A 92 3.71 -13.44 13.04
CA LEU A 92 4.34 -12.13 13.10
C LEU A 92 4.50 -11.56 11.69
N VAL A 93 4.12 -10.31 11.48
CA VAL A 93 4.32 -9.59 10.22
C VAL A 93 5.16 -8.34 10.51
N ALA A 94 6.33 -8.24 9.89
CA ALA A 94 7.18 -7.06 9.95
C ALA A 94 7.06 -6.29 8.64
N PHE A 95 6.74 -4.99 8.70
CA PHE A 95 6.77 -4.10 7.54
C PHE A 95 7.91 -3.10 7.71
N ASP A 96 8.48 -2.65 6.60
CA ASP A 96 9.39 -1.50 6.61
C ASP A 96 8.65 -0.20 7.01
N ASP A 97 9.25 0.56 7.91
CA ASP A 97 8.78 1.88 8.35
C ASP A 97 9.16 2.95 7.31
N LEU A 98 8.46 2.91 6.18
CA LEU A 98 8.67 3.88 5.13
C LEU A 98 8.20 5.28 5.57
N ASN A 99 9.00 6.30 5.29
CA ASN A 99 8.56 7.70 5.38
C ASN A 99 7.61 8.05 4.22
N VAL A 100 6.41 7.46 4.22
CA VAL A 100 5.37 7.63 3.20
C VAL A 100 5.04 9.11 3.01
N LYS A 101 5.00 9.88 4.10
CA LYS A 101 4.73 11.33 4.04
C LYS A 101 5.79 12.07 3.23
N GLY A 102 7.08 11.81 3.49
CA GLY A 102 8.19 12.38 2.72
C GLY A 102 8.15 11.96 1.25
N MET A 103 7.83 10.70 0.97
CA MET A 103 7.73 10.19 -0.40
C MET A 103 6.58 10.85 -1.19
N VAL A 104 5.44 11.11 -0.53
CA VAL A 104 4.32 11.84 -1.13
C VAL A 104 4.68 13.30 -1.42
N GLN A 105 5.48 13.94 -0.55
CA GLN A 105 5.93 15.31 -0.71
C GLN A 105 6.95 15.50 -1.85
N ASN A 106 7.69 14.45 -2.22
CA ASN A 106 8.66 14.47 -3.33
C ASN A 106 8.00 14.74 -4.72
N GLY A 107 6.66 14.71 -4.81
CA GLY A 107 5.90 15.18 -5.98
C GLY A 107 5.93 14.24 -7.19
N ARG A 108 7.10 13.72 -7.57
CA ARG A 108 7.29 12.76 -8.68
C ARG A 108 6.63 11.41 -8.40
N LEU A 109 6.71 10.93 -7.15
CA LEU A 109 6.18 9.63 -6.72
C LEU A 109 4.82 9.73 -6.01
N SER A 110 4.32 10.95 -5.80
CA SER A 110 3.14 11.23 -4.98
C SER A 110 1.93 10.36 -5.36
N LYS A 111 1.64 10.26 -6.65
CA LYS A 111 0.53 9.45 -7.14
C LYS A 111 0.75 7.96 -6.89
N SER A 112 1.90 7.43 -7.27
CA SER A 112 2.20 5.99 -7.15
C SER A 112 2.20 5.55 -5.68
N VAL A 113 2.79 6.36 -4.80
CA VAL A 113 2.80 6.11 -3.34
C VAL A 113 1.38 6.19 -2.76
N THR A 114 0.60 7.18 -3.18
CA THR A 114 -0.81 7.28 -2.79
C THR A 114 -1.62 6.09 -3.29
N ASP A 115 -1.36 5.61 -4.51
CA ASP A 115 -2.07 4.49 -5.11
C ASP A 115 -1.68 3.15 -4.45
N ALA A 116 -0.42 2.99 -4.03
CA ALA A 116 0.06 1.85 -3.25
C ALA A 116 -0.61 1.78 -1.87
N SER A 117 -0.85 2.93 -1.22
CA SER A 117 -1.57 3.00 0.06
C SER A 117 -1.02 2.07 1.14
N TRP A 118 0.32 1.98 1.26
CA TRP A 118 0.99 1.11 2.24
C TRP A 118 0.55 1.35 3.69
N GLY A 119 0.27 2.60 4.08
CA GLY A 119 -0.26 2.88 5.41
C GLY A 119 -1.56 2.13 5.72
N LYS A 120 -2.47 2.02 4.74
CA LYS A 120 -3.70 1.23 4.87
C LYS A 120 -3.42 -0.28 4.92
N LEU A 121 -2.42 -0.76 4.18
CA LEU A 121 -2.01 -2.18 4.23
C LEU A 121 -1.53 -2.55 5.64
N VAL A 122 -0.69 -1.71 6.25
CA VAL A 122 -0.22 -1.89 7.63
C VAL A 122 -1.40 -1.82 8.60
N GLU A 123 -2.28 -0.82 8.46
CA GLU A 123 -3.47 -0.63 9.31
C GLU A 123 -4.40 -1.86 9.28
N TYR A 124 -4.79 -2.32 8.09
CA TYR A 124 -5.68 -3.47 7.93
C TYR A 124 -5.02 -4.76 8.40
N THR A 125 -3.73 -4.96 8.16
CA THR A 125 -3.01 -6.12 8.67
C THR A 125 -3.00 -6.12 10.19
N SER A 126 -2.73 -4.97 10.81
CA SER A 126 -2.79 -4.78 12.26
C SER A 126 -4.18 -5.07 12.83
N TYR A 127 -5.23 -4.58 12.17
CA TYR A 127 -6.62 -4.84 12.54
C TYR A 127 -6.97 -6.33 12.54
N TYR A 128 -6.63 -7.05 11.46
CA TYR A 128 -6.88 -8.50 11.38
C TYR A 128 -6.02 -9.30 12.37
N LYS A 129 -4.80 -8.84 12.65
CA LYS A 129 -3.91 -9.45 13.64
C LYS A 129 -4.38 -9.24 15.07
N ALA A 130 -4.88 -8.06 15.41
CA ALA A 130 -5.45 -7.78 16.74
C ALA A 130 -6.63 -8.71 17.06
N SER A 131 -7.35 -9.17 16.04
CA SER A 131 -8.45 -10.13 16.18
C SER A 131 -7.97 -11.58 16.36
N SER A 132 -6.69 -11.87 16.17
CA SER A 132 -6.10 -13.20 16.24
C SER A 132 -5.30 -13.36 17.54
N ALA A 133 -5.61 -14.36 18.36
CA ALA A 133 -4.93 -14.59 19.65
C ALA A 133 -3.41 -14.80 19.45
N GLY A 134 -2.61 -13.77 19.73
CA GLY A 134 -1.14 -13.79 19.68
C GLY A 134 -0.50 -13.27 18.39
N GLY A 135 -1.29 -12.81 17.41
CA GLY A 135 -0.76 -12.24 16.18
C GLY A 135 -0.15 -10.85 16.38
N ARG A 136 1.02 -10.56 15.79
CA ARG A 136 1.72 -9.28 15.96
C ARG A 136 2.07 -8.63 14.61
N VAL A 137 2.01 -7.31 14.58
CA VAL A 137 2.57 -6.48 13.50
C VAL A 137 3.67 -5.60 14.11
N VAL A 138 4.81 -5.50 13.44
CA VAL A 138 5.91 -4.61 13.82
C VAL A 138 6.33 -3.77 12.62
N LEU A 139 6.75 -2.54 12.90
CA LEU A 139 7.40 -1.67 11.92
C LEU A 139 8.91 -1.70 12.19
N VAL A 140 9.70 -1.87 11.14
CA VAL A 140 11.16 -1.99 11.21
C VAL A 140 11.79 -0.85 10.42
N ASP A 141 12.82 -0.22 10.98
CA ASP A 141 13.56 0.82 10.26
C ASP A 141 14.13 0.24 8.94
N PRO A 142 13.84 0.84 7.78
CA PRO A 142 14.38 0.38 6.50
C PRO A 142 15.90 0.63 6.36
N GLY A 143 16.52 1.41 7.26
CA GLY A 143 17.96 1.63 7.28
C GLY A 143 18.75 0.34 7.52
N GLY A 144 19.60 -0.05 6.55
CA GLY A 144 20.52 -1.20 6.67
C GLY A 144 19.96 -2.55 6.21
N THR A 145 18.63 -2.75 6.17
CA THR A 145 18.00 -4.04 5.80
C THR A 145 18.15 -4.41 4.32
N THR A 146 18.32 -3.40 3.44
CA THR A 146 18.56 -3.59 2.00
C THR A 146 20.04 -3.60 1.62
N GLN A 147 20.93 -3.37 2.59
CA GLN A 147 22.38 -3.35 2.39
C GLN A 147 23.01 -4.61 2.99
N GLU A 148 22.49 -5.17 4.07
CA GLU A 148 23.09 -6.36 4.68
C GLU A 148 22.56 -7.66 4.06
N CYS A 149 23.47 -8.46 3.51
CA CYS A 149 23.15 -9.81 3.09
C CYS A 149 22.74 -10.67 4.30
N ALA A 150 21.47 -11.10 4.37
CA ALA A 150 20.96 -11.94 5.46
C ALA A 150 21.70 -13.27 5.66
N ASN A 151 22.51 -13.71 4.68
CA ASN A 151 23.32 -14.92 4.75
C ASN A 151 24.74 -14.67 5.31
N CYS A 152 25.30 -13.47 5.19
CA CYS A 152 26.72 -13.23 5.55
C CYS A 152 27.04 -11.88 6.21
N GLY A 153 26.06 -10.99 6.41
CA GLY A 153 26.23 -9.72 7.12
C GLY A 153 27.07 -8.66 6.37
N LEU A 154 27.38 -8.88 5.09
CA LEU A 154 28.12 -7.91 4.28
C LEU A 154 27.17 -6.83 3.74
N GLU A 155 27.54 -5.56 3.96
CA GLU A 155 26.91 -4.40 3.34
C GLU A 155 27.23 -4.36 1.83
N VAL A 156 26.20 -4.55 1.01
CA VAL A 156 26.27 -4.44 -0.45
C VAL A 156 25.75 -3.06 -0.83
N GLY A 157 26.69 -2.11 -0.96
CA GLY A 157 26.41 -0.79 -1.52
C GLY A 157 25.76 -0.88 -2.89
N LYS A 158 24.52 -0.39 -3.03
CA LYS A 158 23.94 -0.14 -4.36
C LYS A 158 24.78 0.95 -5.05
N PRO A 159 25.35 0.71 -6.25
CA PRO A 159 26.08 1.75 -6.96
C PRO A 159 25.14 2.91 -7.33
N LEU A 160 25.70 4.12 -7.25
CA LEU A 160 25.03 5.39 -7.58
C LEU A 160 24.55 5.44 -9.04
#